data_AF-A0A9D9M4U2-F1
#
_entry.id   AF-A0A9D9M4U2-F1
#
_cell.length_a   1.000
_cell.length_b   1.000
_cell.length_c   1.000
_cell.angle_alpha   90.00
_cell.angle_beta   90.00
_cell.angle_gamma   90.00
#
_symmetry.space_group_name_H-M   'P 1'
#
loop_
_entity.id
_entity.type
_entity.pdbx_description
1 polymer ?
#
loop_
_entity_poly.entity_id
_entity_poly.type
_entity_poly.pdbx_seq_one_letter_code
_entity_poly.pdbx_strand_id
1 'polypeptide(L)'
;MERFFILMAAALLQTSAYAQSNNNTVVINNPKQVTIVTGDSIQKVIVKGKEGDDNYEYSSSIQLVDSNYVSKEEINKDSWFLKDIIPSVSMTGNYEQKGRAEVILGGPLMIGFTAPTHTDSGTDFSTFRSWEFALPFIEATAFFDKSHRNAISVQTFFNWRNYRMTGDTRFVKTEHGNVELAPYPEGSKPKFSRVKVFSFSGALLYSYSNKNWGFSIGPVINFNTYASLKTRYRIDGGKYKDVDKHINQRKVTFDIMGILETPEIDLYLKYSPNNVLKDGVKFRSLTFGIAL
;
A
#
# COMPACT_ATOMS: atom_id res chain seq x y z
N MET A 1 -3.42 37.03 -77.74
CA MET A 1 -2.01 36.59 -77.83
C MET A 1 -1.37 36.95 -76.49
N GLU A 2 -0.86 36.11 -75.60
CA GLU A 2 -0.66 34.66 -75.50
C GLU A 2 -0.53 34.30 -73.99
N ARG A 3 -1.16 33.19 -73.58
CA ARG A 3 -0.78 32.17 -72.57
C ARG A 3 -0.37 32.54 -71.11
N PHE A 4 -1.32 32.25 -70.19
CA PHE A 4 -1.24 31.40 -68.97
C PHE A 4 -0.10 31.56 -67.92
N PHE A 5 -0.43 31.88 -66.65
CA PHE A 5 -0.50 30.96 -65.48
C PHE A 5 -0.72 31.70 -64.12
N ILE A 6 -1.84 31.38 -63.46
CA ILE A 6 -2.09 31.08 -62.02
C ILE A 6 -1.59 32.01 -60.90
N LEU A 7 -2.57 32.69 -60.27
CA LEU A 7 -2.86 32.86 -58.82
C LEU A 7 -1.70 32.72 -57.82
N MET A 8 -1.26 33.83 -57.23
CA MET A 8 -0.73 33.84 -55.85
C MET A 8 -0.76 35.23 -55.21
N ALA A 9 -1.14 35.26 -53.93
CA ALA A 9 -0.84 36.27 -52.91
C ALA A 9 -1.49 37.67 -53.03
N ALA A 10 -2.79 37.77 -52.69
CA ALA A 10 -3.33 39.00 -52.11
C ALA A 10 -3.10 38.96 -50.58
N ALA A 11 -2.24 39.85 -50.12
CA ALA A 11 -1.86 40.04 -48.75
C ALA A 11 -2.94 40.80 -47.96
N LEU A 12 -3.10 40.38 -46.70
CA LEU A 12 -3.39 41.19 -45.51
C LEU A 12 -4.78 41.84 -45.42
N LEU A 13 -5.67 41.18 -44.67
CA LEU A 13 -6.20 41.64 -43.39
C LEU A 13 -6.92 40.45 -42.72
N GLN A 14 -6.16 39.64 -41.99
CA GLN A 14 -6.75 38.62 -41.13
C GLN A 14 -7.25 39.27 -39.85
N THR A 15 -8.56 39.45 -39.73
CA THR A 15 -9.23 39.42 -38.43
C THR A 15 -9.50 37.97 -38.10
N SER A 16 -8.53 37.27 -37.50
CA SER A 16 -8.84 36.02 -36.81
C SER A 16 -9.47 36.38 -35.48
N ALA A 17 -10.79 36.20 -35.40
CA ALA A 17 -11.52 36.12 -34.14
C ALA A 17 -10.81 35.09 -33.24
N TYR A 18 -10.39 35.53 -32.06
CA TYR A 18 -9.91 34.63 -31.02
C TYR A 18 -11.04 33.66 -30.67
N ALA A 19 -10.87 32.38 -30.98
CA ALA A 19 -11.60 31.32 -30.29
C ALA A 19 -11.07 31.26 -28.87
N GLN A 20 -11.87 31.75 -27.92
CA GLN A 20 -11.60 31.69 -26.50
C GLN A 20 -11.65 30.22 -26.06
N SER A 21 -10.49 29.62 -25.84
CA SER A 21 -10.36 28.30 -25.22
C SER A 21 -10.68 28.42 -23.72
N ASN A 22 -11.81 27.86 -23.30
CA ASN A 22 -12.09 27.64 -21.88
C ASN A 22 -11.12 26.59 -21.33
N ASN A 23 -10.33 26.95 -20.32
CA ASN A 23 -9.24 26.15 -19.75
C ASN A 23 -9.67 24.87 -18.98
N ASN A 24 -10.94 24.45 -19.07
CA ASN A 24 -11.54 23.39 -18.25
C ASN A 24 -12.20 22.27 -19.08
N THR A 25 -11.83 22.08 -20.34
CA THR A 25 -12.47 21.06 -21.19
C THR A 25 -11.44 20.29 -22.00
N VAL A 26 -11.45 18.96 -21.84
CA VAL A 26 -10.72 18.03 -22.70
C VAL A 26 -11.69 17.49 -23.75
N VAL A 27 -11.39 17.75 -25.03
CA VAL A 27 -12.17 17.25 -26.17
C VAL A 27 -11.35 16.18 -26.89
N ILE A 28 -11.89 14.97 -26.99
CA ILE A 28 -11.26 13.84 -27.69
C ILE A 28 -12.14 13.47 -28.88
N ASN A 29 -11.64 13.73 -30.09
CA ASN A 29 -12.36 13.45 -31.33
C ASN A 29 -12.09 12.02 -31.81
N ASN A 30 -13.15 11.35 -32.27
CA ASN A 30 -13.14 9.98 -32.81
C ASN A 30 -12.38 8.95 -31.94
N PRO A 31 -12.77 8.77 -30.66
CA PRO A 31 -12.16 7.76 -29.82
C PRO A 31 -12.52 6.35 -30.32
N LYS A 32 -11.58 5.41 -30.20
CA LYS A 32 -11.84 4.01 -30.57
C LYS A 32 -12.69 3.30 -29.53
N GLN A 33 -12.49 3.63 -28.25
CA GLN A 33 -13.25 3.05 -27.16
C GLN A 33 -13.36 4.04 -25.99
N VAL A 34 -14.56 4.12 -25.42
CA VAL A 34 -14.84 4.86 -24.20
C VAL A 34 -15.44 3.90 -23.18
N THR A 35 -14.85 3.83 -21.99
CA THR A 35 -15.26 2.96 -20.89
C THR A 35 -15.58 3.81 -19.67
N ILE A 36 -16.79 3.69 -19.14
CA ILE A 36 -17.22 4.36 -17.91
C ILE A 36 -17.38 3.30 -16.81
N VAL A 37 -16.68 3.48 -15.70
CA VAL A 37 -16.76 2.59 -14.54
C VAL A 37 -17.35 3.39 -13.38
N THR A 38 -18.54 2.99 -12.93
CA THR A 38 -19.25 3.65 -11.83
C THR A 38 -19.30 2.71 -10.63
N GLY A 39 -18.91 3.20 -9.46
CA GLY A 39 -19.10 2.55 -8.16
C GLY A 39 -19.67 3.51 -7.12
N ASP A 40 -19.91 3.01 -5.92
CA ASP A 40 -20.66 3.73 -4.86
C ASP A 40 -20.02 5.04 -4.37
N SER A 41 -18.75 5.30 -4.69
CA SER A 41 -18.04 6.52 -4.27
C SER A 41 -17.04 7.05 -5.32
N ILE A 42 -17.00 6.47 -6.52
CA ILE A 42 -16.07 6.87 -7.59
C ILE A 42 -16.74 6.65 -8.96
N GLN A 43 -16.56 7.60 -9.87
CA GLN A 43 -16.84 7.45 -11.29
C GLN A 43 -15.55 7.67 -12.09
N LYS A 44 -15.19 6.69 -12.95
CA LYS A 44 -14.00 6.72 -13.79
C LYS A 44 -14.39 6.69 -15.27
N VAL A 45 -13.78 7.55 -16.08
CA VAL A 45 -13.91 7.59 -17.53
C VAL A 45 -12.56 7.26 -18.14
N ILE A 46 -12.51 6.27 -19.02
CA ILE A 46 -11.30 5.85 -19.74
C ILE A 46 -11.59 5.98 -21.23
N VAL A 47 -10.70 6.62 -21.97
CA VAL A 47 -10.80 6.79 -23.43
C VAL A 47 -9.53 6.23 -24.07
N LYS A 48 -9.70 5.37 -25.07
CA LYS A 48 -8.60 4.76 -25.84
C LYS A 48 -8.71 5.09 -27.32
N GLY A 49 -7.56 5.41 -27.90
CA GLY A 49 -7.40 5.94 -29.24
C GLY A 49 -8.00 7.34 -29.38
N LYS A 50 -7.45 8.12 -30.29
CA LYS A 50 -8.05 9.34 -30.82
C LYS A 50 -7.71 9.47 -32.30
N GLU A 51 -8.37 10.38 -32.98
CA GLU A 51 -8.04 10.69 -34.37
C GLU A 51 -6.54 11.00 -34.54
N GLY A 52 -5.87 10.23 -35.39
CA GLY A 52 -4.43 10.36 -35.67
C GLY A 52 -3.48 9.75 -34.64
N ASP A 53 -3.96 9.16 -33.55
CA ASP A 53 -3.15 8.47 -32.54
C ASP A 53 -3.88 7.27 -31.93
N ASP A 54 -3.57 6.09 -32.46
CA ASP A 54 -4.17 4.83 -32.05
C ASP A 54 -3.73 4.36 -30.65
N ASN A 55 -2.60 4.88 -30.15
CA ASN A 55 -2.03 4.50 -28.86
C ASN A 55 -2.42 5.47 -27.73
N TYR A 56 -3.24 6.49 -28.05
CA TYR A 56 -3.70 7.46 -27.06
C TYR A 56 -4.51 6.79 -25.96
N GLU A 57 -4.16 7.02 -24.70
CA GLU A 57 -4.96 6.62 -23.55
C GLU A 57 -5.16 7.80 -22.60
N TYR A 58 -6.43 8.05 -22.26
CA TYR A 58 -6.88 9.06 -21.31
C TYR A 58 -7.70 8.42 -20.21
N SER A 59 -7.49 8.85 -18.98
CA SER A 59 -8.29 8.41 -17.84
C SER A 59 -8.58 9.58 -16.90
N SER A 60 -9.85 9.71 -16.52
CA SER A 60 -10.31 10.65 -15.49
C SER A 60 -11.07 9.91 -14.41
N SER A 61 -10.86 10.27 -13.15
CA SER A 61 -11.63 9.72 -12.03
C SER A 61 -12.15 10.84 -11.14
N ILE A 62 -13.42 10.75 -10.77
CA ILE A 62 -14.12 11.67 -9.88
C ILE A 62 -14.52 10.88 -8.64
N GLN A 63 -14.08 11.33 -7.47
CA GLN A 63 -14.55 10.80 -6.20
C GLN A 63 -15.88 11.46 -5.83
N LEU A 64 -16.91 10.65 -5.61
CA LEU A 64 -18.24 11.07 -5.19
C LEU A 64 -18.26 11.05 -3.66
N VAL A 65 -18.04 12.21 -3.03
CA VAL A 65 -18.21 12.43 -1.58
C VAL A 65 -19.01 13.70 -1.36
N ASP A 66 -19.90 13.69 -0.36
CA ASP A 66 -20.99 14.66 -0.14
C ASP A 66 -20.57 16.14 0.06
N SER A 67 -19.29 16.50 -0.02
CA SER A 67 -18.90 17.92 0.10
C SER A 67 -17.57 18.36 -0.53
N ASN A 68 -16.83 17.54 -1.29
CA ASN A 68 -15.68 18.04 -2.06
C ASN A 68 -15.36 17.14 -3.27
N TYR A 69 -15.45 17.72 -4.48
CA TYR A 69 -15.07 17.04 -5.72
C TYR A 69 -13.55 17.11 -5.92
N VAL A 70 -12.91 15.95 -6.04
CA VAL A 70 -11.51 15.85 -6.50
C VAL A 70 -11.52 15.13 -7.84
N SER A 71 -11.15 15.84 -8.91
CA SER A 71 -10.91 15.26 -10.24
C SER A 71 -9.40 15.10 -10.47
N LYS A 72 -9.02 13.99 -11.10
CA LYS A 72 -7.66 13.76 -11.63
C LYS A 72 -7.74 13.39 -13.10
N GLU A 73 -6.87 13.97 -13.92
CA GLU A 73 -6.74 13.67 -15.35
C GLU A 73 -5.31 13.23 -15.66
N GLU A 74 -5.14 12.13 -16.41
CA GLU A 74 -3.83 11.67 -16.89
C GLU A 74 -3.88 11.33 -18.39
N ILE A 75 -2.81 11.69 -19.12
CA ILE A 75 -2.64 11.46 -20.56
C ILE A 75 -1.28 10.80 -20.80
N ASN A 76 -1.26 9.68 -21.54
CA ASN A 76 -0.07 8.97 -22.05
C ASN A 76 1.08 8.79 -21.04
N LYS A 77 0.89 7.90 -20.06
CA LYS A 77 2.01 7.34 -19.25
C LYS A 77 1.99 5.83 -19.25
N ASP A 78 3.11 5.24 -19.65
CA ASP A 78 3.42 3.83 -19.43
C ASP A 78 3.68 3.61 -17.93
N SER A 79 2.67 3.18 -17.17
CA SER A 79 2.92 2.58 -15.85
C SER A 79 1.84 1.58 -15.44
N TRP A 80 2.28 0.33 -15.32
CA TRP A 80 1.64 -0.82 -14.70
C TRP A 80 1.06 -0.52 -13.28
N PHE A 81 -0.26 -0.74 -13.14
CA PHE A 81 -1.08 -1.16 -11.98
C PHE A 81 -0.83 -0.64 -10.53
N LEU A 82 0.39 -0.35 -10.08
CA LEU A 82 0.65 -0.04 -8.66
C LEU A 82 0.50 1.44 -8.28
N LYS A 83 0.62 2.37 -9.24
CA LYS A 83 0.47 3.82 -8.96
C LYS A 83 -0.99 4.24 -8.72
N ASP A 84 -1.95 3.49 -9.26
CA ASP A 84 -3.38 3.77 -9.11
C ASP A 84 -3.96 3.41 -7.73
N ILE A 85 -3.23 2.61 -6.93
CA ILE A 85 -3.69 2.14 -5.61
C ILE A 85 -3.16 3.02 -4.47
N ILE A 86 -2.06 3.75 -4.68
CA ILE A 86 -1.39 4.55 -3.65
C ILE A 86 -1.42 6.03 -4.06
N PRO A 87 -2.39 6.84 -3.58
CA PRO A 87 -2.34 8.27 -3.80
C PRO A 87 -1.24 8.88 -2.91
N SER A 88 -0.06 9.14 -3.46
CA SER A 88 0.90 10.04 -2.83
C SER A 88 0.44 11.48 -3.04
N VAL A 89 -0.12 12.12 -2.01
CA VAL A 89 -0.38 13.57 -2.02
C VAL A 89 0.72 14.23 -1.20
N SER A 90 1.67 14.88 -1.85
CA SER A 90 2.67 15.72 -1.19
C SER A 90 2.07 17.09 -0.92
N MET A 91 1.93 17.47 0.34
CA MET A 91 1.57 18.85 0.72
C MET A 91 2.86 19.58 1.11
N THR A 92 3.51 20.22 0.14
CA THR A 92 4.66 21.09 0.40
C THR A 92 4.17 22.46 0.85
N GLY A 93 4.21 22.72 2.16
CA GLY A 93 4.04 24.06 2.73
C GLY A 93 5.35 24.83 2.68
N ASN A 94 5.36 26.02 2.08
CA ASN A 94 6.51 26.92 2.09
C ASN A 94 6.64 27.60 3.46
N TYR A 95 7.44 27.05 4.37
CA TYR A 95 7.94 27.78 5.53
C TYR A 95 9.41 28.15 5.31
N GLU A 96 9.70 29.46 5.26
CA GLU A 96 11.06 29.96 5.16
C GLU A 96 11.84 29.75 6.47
N GLN A 97 12.97 29.02 6.33
CA GLN A 97 14.25 29.12 7.06
C GLN A 97 14.75 27.81 7.69
N LYS A 98 15.88 27.33 7.15
CA LYS A 98 16.80 26.27 7.64
C LYS A 98 16.15 24.97 8.14
N GLY A 99 16.04 24.02 7.22
CA GLY A 99 15.52 22.66 7.44
C GLY A 99 14.21 22.51 6.68
N ARG A 100 14.20 21.73 5.60
CA ARG A 100 12.95 21.42 4.90
C ARG A 100 12.22 20.35 5.70
N ALA A 101 10.93 20.59 5.96
CA ALA A 101 10.02 19.58 6.47
C ALA A 101 9.00 19.26 5.38
N GLU A 102 8.73 17.99 5.17
CA GLU A 102 7.81 17.49 4.15
C GLU A 102 6.75 16.62 4.82
N VAL A 103 5.50 16.74 4.37
CA VAL A 103 4.41 15.87 4.79
C VAL A 103 3.76 15.29 3.54
N ILE A 104 3.70 13.96 3.50
CA ILE A 104 3.06 13.22 2.43
C ILE A 104 1.93 12.35 3.01
N LEU A 105 0.81 12.31 2.31
CA LEU A 105 -0.17 11.25 2.48
C LEU A 105 0.35 10.03 1.72
N GLY A 106 0.49 8.90 2.41
CA GLY A 106 1.15 7.70 1.92
C GLY A 106 2.56 7.54 2.48
N GLY A 107 3.41 6.88 1.69
CA GLY A 107 4.73 6.38 2.08
C GLY A 107 5.02 5.08 1.32
N PRO A 108 6.07 4.34 1.70
CA PRO A 108 6.39 3.08 1.04
C PRO A 108 5.41 1.97 1.44
N LEU A 109 4.89 1.26 0.44
CA LEU A 109 4.09 0.05 0.65
C LEU A 109 5.02 -1.09 1.05
N MET A 110 4.76 -1.71 2.20
CA MET A 110 5.59 -2.80 2.71
C MET A 110 4.87 -4.15 2.60
N ILE A 111 5.51 -5.10 1.94
CA ILE A 111 5.01 -6.47 1.79
C ILE A 111 6.14 -7.45 2.10
N GLY A 112 5.86 -8.42 2.98
CA GLY A 112 6.89 -9.34 3.43
C GLY A 112 6.37 -10.63 4.03
N PHE A 113 7.32 -11.46 4.42
CA PHE A 113 7.07 -12.66 5.21
C PHE A 113 7.33 -12.36 6.67
N THR A 114 6.51 -12.93 7.55
CA THR A 114 6.71 -12.83 9.00
C THR A 114 7.11 -14.19 9.53
N ALA A 115 8.32 -14.28 10.09
CA ALA A 115 8.87 -15.46 10.74
C ALA A 115 8.54 -15.40 12.24
N PRO A 116 7.72 -16.31 12.76
CA PRO A 116 7.56 -16.47 14.21
C PRO A 116 8.90 -16.88 14.83
N THR A 117 9.24 -16.26 15.96
CA THR A 117 10.47 -16.57 16.71
C THR A 117 10.14 -16.80 18.18
N HIS A 118 11.04 -17.42 18.94
CA HIS A 118 10.86 -17.69 20.37
C HIS A 118 9.50 -18.37 20.65
N THR A 119 9.22 -19.43 19.89
CA THR A 119 7.91 -20.08 19.86
C THR A 119 7.85 -21.18 20.91
N ASP A 120 6.69 -21.36 21.55
CA ASP A 120 6.45 -22.51 22.43
C ASP A 120 6.55 -23.85 21.65
N SER A 121 6.82 -24.93 22.38
CA SER A 121 6.83 -26.29 21.83
C SER A 121 5.47 -26.65 21.22
N GLY A 122 5.50 -27.43 20.14
CA GLY A 122 4.28 -27.87 19.43
C GLY A 122 3.69 -26.87 18.44
N THR A 123 4.31 -25.68 18.29
CA THR A 123 3.99 -24.77 17.19
C THR A 123 4.77 -25.14 15.92
N ASP A 124 4.06 -25.41 14.83
CA ASP A 124 4.64 -25.68 13.50
C ASP A 124 4.35 -24.51 12.55
N PHE A 125 5.00 -23.37 12.80
CA PHE A 125 4.83 -22.17 12.00
C PHE A 125 5.53 -22.28 10.64
N SER A 126 4.85 -21.81 9.59
CA SER A 126 5.36 -21.76 8.23
C SER A 126 5.63 -20.31 7.82
N THR A 127 6.89 -19.90 7.87
CA THR A 127 7.34 -18.53 7.57
C THR A 127 6.89 -18.05 6.19
N PHE A 128 7.15 -18.80 5.12
CA PHE A 128 6.77 -18.39 3.76
C PHE A 128 5.26 -18.50 3.45
N ARG A 129 4.46 -18.92 4.43
CA ARG A 129 2.99 -18.87 4.38
C ARG A 129 2.41 -17.86 5.37
N SER A 130 3.29 -17.17 6.10
CA SER A 130 3.01 -16.13 7.08
C SER A 130 3.49 -14.81 6.50
N TRP A 131 2.61 -13.82 6.40
CA TRP A 131 2.89 -12.60 5.64
C TRP A 131 2.54 -11.35 6.44
N GLU A 132 3.17 -10.26 6.04
CA GLU A 132 2.85 -8.90 6.46
C GLU A 132 2.50 -8.05 5.24
N PHE A 133 1.49 -7.21 5.41
CA PHE A 133 1.14 -6.13 4.48
C PHE A 133 0.95 -4.87 5.30
N ALA A 134 1.75 -3.85 5.07
CA ALA A 134 1.63 -2.55 5.72
C ALA A 134 1.34 -1.46 4.69
N LEU A 135 0.17 -0.84 4.84
CA LEU A 135 -0.33 0.23 4.00
C LEU A 135 -0.01 1.57 4.67
N PRO A 136 0.84 2.41 4.07
CA PRO A 136 1.21 3.71 4.61
C PRO A 136 0.02 4.67 4.56
N PHE A 137 -0.04 5.57 5.54
CA PHE A 137 -1.11 6.56 5.68
C PHE A 137 -0.56 7.98 5.66
N ILE A 138 0.37 8.31 6.55
CA ILE A 138 1.02 9.63 6.61
C ILE A 138 2.50 9.43 6.91
N GLU A 139 3.35 10.17 6.21
CA GLU A 139 4.76 10.34 6.53
C GLU A 139 5.10 11.83 6.63
N ALA A 140 5.75 12.21 7.73
CA ALA A 140 6.27 13.54 7.97
C ALA A 140 7.78 13.47 8.20
N THR A 141 8.56 14.15 7.37
CA THR A 141 10.02 14.04 7.32
C THR A 141 10.65 15.41 7.53
N ALA A 142 11.65 15.50 8.42
CA ALA A 142 12.44 16.70 8.63
C ALA A 142 13.90 16.43 8.25
N PHE A 143 14.42 17.20 7.31
CA PHE A 143 15.79 17.09 6.83
C PHE A 143 16.73 17.96 7.66
N PHE A 144 17.86 17.39 8.11
CA PHE A 144 18.84 18.09 8.94
C PHE A 144 19.81 18.96 8.13
N ASP A 145 19.95 18.69 6.84
CA ASP A 145 20.89 19.37 5.98
C ASP A 145 20.28 19.69 4.60
N LYS A 146 20.90 20.64 3.87
CA LYS A 146 20.46 21.03 2.52
C LYS A 146 20.69 19.94 1.47
N SER A 147 21.53 18.94 1.76
CA SER A 147 21.76 17.81 0.86
C SER A 147 20.68 16.73 0.99
N HIS A 148 19.76 16.88 1.96
CA HIS A 148 18.68 15.95 2.28
C HIS A 148 19.17 14.52 2.54
N ARG A 149 20.44 14.37 2.94
CA ARG A 149 21.01 13.05 3.19
C ARG A 149 20.57 12.52 4.54
N ASN A 150 20.45 13.39 5.53
CA ASN A 150 20.05 13.00 6.88
C ASN A 150 18.67 13.56 7.18
N ALA A 151 17.78 12.69 7.65
CA ALA A 151 16.43 13.07 8.04
C ALA A 151 15.95 12.29 9.27
N ILE A 152 14.90 12.82 9.89
CA ILE A 152 14.05 12.06 10.81
C ILE A 152 12.64 12.04 10.23
N SER A 153 11.97 10.89 10.26
CA SER A 153 10.60 10.75 9.78
C SER A 153 9.70 10.13 10.84
N VAL A 154 8.45 10.60 10.86
CA VAL A 154 7.34 9.94 11.55
C VAL A 154 6.42 9.37 10.49
N GLN A 155 6.28 8.05 10.47
CA GLN A 155 5.43 7.33 9.53
C GLN A 155 4.27 6.66 10.26
N THR A 156 3.09 6.63 9.66
CA THR A 156 1.94 5.87 10.16
C THR A 156 1.43 4.92 9.10
N PHE A 157 1.02 3.73 9.52
CA PHE A 157 0.55 2.70 8.59
C PHE A 157 -0.43 1.72 9.25
N PHE A 158 -1.32 1.20 8.42
CA PHE A 158 -2.18 0.07 8.77
C PHE A 158 -1.45 -1.23 8.45
N ASN A 159 -1.35 -2.13 9.41
CA ASN A 159 -0.58 -3.35 9.28
C ASN A 159 -1.47 -4.59 9.44
N TRP A 160 -1.37 -5.53 8.50
CA TRP A 160 -1.98 -6.86 8.59
C TRP A 160 -0.89 -7.91 8.64
N ARG A 161 -0.83 -8.61 9.77
CA ARG A 161 0.09 -9.74 9.97
C ARG A 161 -0.67 -11.05 10.01
N ASN A 162 -0.15 -12.06 9.33
CA ASN A 162 -0.68 -13.41 9.35
C ASN A 162 0.40 -14.42 9.75
N TYR A 163 0.16 -15.13 10.84
CA TYR A 163 1.03 -16.20 11.34
C TYR A 163 0.34 -17.53 11.13
N ARG A 164 0.91 -18.37 10.28
CA ARG A 164 0.26 -19.60 9.81
C ARG A 164 1.05 -20.82 10.26
N MET A 165 0.32 -21.80 10.77
CA MET A 165 0.80 -23.14 11.07
C MET A 165 0.27 -24.16 10.05
N THR A 166 1.05 -25.19 9.78
CA THR A 166 0.73 -26.25 8.80
C THR A 166 0.74 -27.67 9.34
N GLY A 167 1.26 -27.89 10.54
CA GLY A 167 1.33 -29.21 11.17
C GLY A 167 0.01 -29.67 11.79
N ASP A 168 0.15 -30.59 12.75
CA ASP A 168 -0.95 -31.38 13.30
C ASP A 168 -1.67 -30.75 14.51
N THR A 169 -1.29 -29.52 14.87
CA THR A 169 -1.95 -28.72 15.90
C THR A 169 -2.63 -27.49 15.30
N ARG A 170 -3.68 -27.02 15.98
CA ARG A 170 -4.44 -25.83 15.63
C ARG A 170 -4.52 -24.86 16.81
N PHE A 171 -4.73 -23.60 16.48
CA PHE A 171 -5.07 -22.59 17.48
C PHE A 171 -6.54 -22.74 17.85
N VAL A 172 -6.82 -22.71 19.14
CA VAL A 172 -8.18 -22.66 19.70
C VAL A 172 -8.29 -21.49 20.66
N LYS A 173 -9.44 -20.81 20.64
CA LYS A 173 -9.75 -19.76 21.60
C LYS A 173 -10.40 -20.39 22.84
N THR A 174 -9.87 -20.09 24.02
CA THR A 174 -10.49 -20.51 25.29
C THR A 174 -11.64 -19.58 25.68
N GLU A 175 -12.44 -19.96 26.68
CA GLU A 175 -13.57 -19.14 27.15
C GLU A 175 -13.15 -17.73 27.59
N HIS A 176 -11.96 -17.60 28.18
CA HIS A 176 -11.40 -16.31 28.60
C HIS A 176 -10.71 -15.53 27.45
N GLY A 177 -10.76 -16.04 26.22
CA GLY A 177 -10.19 -15.42 25.04
C GLY A 177 -8.69 -15.65 24.82
N ASN A 178 -8.06 -16.45 25.66
CA ASN A 178 -6.67 -16.88 25.45
C ASN A 178 -6.58 -17.83 24.25
N VAL A 179 -5.39 -17.99 23.71
CA VAL A 179 -5.15 -18.89 22.58
C VAL A 179 -4.26 -20.03 23.02
N GLU A 180 -4.71 -21.25 22.78
CA GLU A 180 -4.00 -22.48 23.10
C GLU A 180 -3.83 -23.33 21.84
N LEU A 181 -2.98 -24.36 21.95
CA LEU A 181 -2.87 -25.39 20.92
C LEU A 181 -3.75 -26.58 21.27
N ALA A 182 -4.43 -27.11 20.27
CA ALA A 182 -5.18 -28.36 20.37
C ALA A 182 -4.90 -29.21 19.12
N PRO A 183 -5.06 -30.55 19.20
CA PRO A 183 -5.09 -31.37 18.01
C PRO A 183 -6.27 -30.98 17.11
N TYR A 184 -6.17 -31.31 15.83
CA TYR A 184 -7.36 -31.31 14.97
C TYR A 184 -8.30 -32.46 15.37
N PRO A 185 -9.59 -32.40 15.01
CA PRO A 185 -10.50 -33.52 15.22
C PRO A 185 -9.97 -34.82 14.60
N GLU A 186 -10.31 -35.95 15.20
CA GLU A 186 -9.91 -37.27 14.71
C GLU A 186 -10.38 -37.51 13.27
N GLY A 187 -9.57 -38.23 12.48
CA GLY A 187 -9.85 -38.48 11.06
C GLY A 187 -9.68 -37.25 10.14
N SER A 188 -9.29 -36.10 10.69
CA SER A 188 -9.13 -34.89 9.89
C SER A 188 -7.82 -34.89 9.08
N LYS A 189 -7.86 -34.18 7.95
CA LYS A 189 -6.70 -33.82 7.12
C LYS A 189 -6.44 -32.31 7.28
N PRO A 190 -5.47 -31.90 8.10
CA PRO A 190 -5.14 -30.49 8.31
C PRO A 190 -4.82 -29.76 7.01
N LYS A 191 -5.17 -28.46 6.95
CA LYS A 191 -4.72 -27.56 5.87
C LYS A 191 -3.92 -26.39 6.41
N PHE A 192 -4.44 -25.75 7.45
CA PHE A 192 -3.71 -24.78 8.25
C PHE A 192 -4.53 -24.33 9.45
N SER A 193 -3.81 -23.79 10.42
CA SER A 193 -4.33 -22.90 11.45
C SER A 193 -3.59 -21.57 11.35
N ARG A 194 -4.22 -20.43 11.64
CA ARG A 194 -3.52 -19.14 11.60
C ARG A 194 -4.06 -18.14 12.60
N VAL A 195 -3.17 -17.29 13.10
CA VAL A 195 -3.49 -16.04 13.77
C VAL A 195 -3.40 -14.92 12.74
N LYS A 196 -4.38 -14.03 12.70
CA LYS A 196 -4.31 -12.75 11.97
C LYS A 196 -4.39 -11.62 12.97
N VAL A 197 -3.50 -10.64 12.87
CA VAL A 197 -3.51 -9.40 13.66
C VAL A 197 -3.60 -8.22 12.71
N PHE A 198 -4.43 -7.25 13.07
CA PHE A 198 -4.52 -5.95 12.43
C PHE A 198 -4.10 -4.86 13.43
N SER A 199 -3.31 -3.92 12.95
CA SER A 199 -2.71 -2.87 13.77
C SER A 199 -2.74 -1.52 13.06
N PHE A 200 -2.92 -0.44 13.81
CA PHE A 200 -2.49 0.88 13.39
C PHE A 200 -1.13 1.15 14.04
N SER A 201 -0.15 1.61 13.28
CA SER A 201 1.23 1.67 13.73
C SER A 201 1.85 3.03 13.43
N GLY A 202 2.78 3.44 14.28
CA GLY A 202 3.61 4.62 14.09
C GLY A 202 5.09 4.25 14.18
N ALA A 203 5.90 4.71 13.24
CA ALA A 203 7.35 4.55 13.25
C ALA A 203 8.03 5.92 13.37
N LEU A 204 9.09 6.00 14.16
CA LEU A 204 10.01 7.12 14.18
C LEU A 204 11.33 6.62 13.61
N LEU A 205 11.74 7.10 12.45
CA LEU A 205 12.93 6.61 11.75
C LEU A 205 13.96 7.72 11.61
N TYR A 206 15.22 7.39 11.87
CA TYR A 206 16.34 8.16 11.35
C TYR A 206 16.72 7.59 9.99
N SER A 207 16.92 8.46 9.00
CA SER A 207 17.24 8.09 7.63
C SER A 207 18.56 8.73 7.21
N TYR A 208 19.41 7.92 6.55
CA TYR A 208 20.55 8.38 5.79
C TYR A 208 20.39 7.93 4.34
N SER A 209 20.43 8.85 3.37
CA SER A 209 20.35 8.52 1.95
C SER A 209 21.51 9.14 1.17
N ASN A 210 21.99 8.40 0.18
CA ASN A 210 23.02 8.79 -0.77
C ASN A 210 22.63 8.27 -2.17
N LYS A 211 23.34 8.70 -3.22
CA LYS A 211 22.93 8.46 -4.62
C LYS A 211 22.57 7.00 -4.97
N ASN A 212 23.26 6.03 -4.34
CA ASN A 212 23.15 4.62 -4.71
C ASN A 212 22.66 3.73 -3.56
N TRP A 213 22.50 4.26 -2.35
CA TRP A 213 22.05 3.50 -1.20
C TRP A 213 21.65 4.44 -0.07
N GLY A 214 20.80 3.95 0.80
CA GLY A 214 20.41 4.60 2.03
C GLY A 214 19.94 3.59 3.05
N PHE A 215 19.62 4.07 4.24
CA PHE A 215 18.92 3.27 5.22
C PHE A 215 18.05 4.14 6.10
N SER A 216 16.99 3.54 6.61
CA SER A 216 16.16 4.09 7.66
C SER A 216 16.11 3.11 8.83
N ILE A 217 16.20 3.59 10.07
CA ILE A 217 16.11 2.73 11.26
C ILE A 217 15.43 3.44 12.41
N GLY A 218 14.61 2.71 13.17
CA GLY A 218 14.07 3.23 14.41
C GLY A 218 12.95 2.39 15.01
N PRO A 219 12.38 2.87 16.13
CA PRO A 219 11.30 2.17 16.83
C PRO A 219 9.97 2.29 16.08
N VAL A 220 9.14 1.27 16.25
CA VAL A 220 7.75 1.23 15.80
C VAL A 220 6.84 0.88 16.96
N ILE A 221 5.83 1.70 17.21
CA ILE A 221 4.72 1.36 18.11
C ILE A 221 3.56 0.81 17.28
N ASN A 222 2.98 -0.31 17.74
CA ASN A 222 1.82 -0.91 17.10
C ASN A 222 0.64 -0.93 18.07
N PHE A 223 -0.50 -0.40 17.65
CA PHE A 223 -1.80 -0.54 18.30
C PHE A 223 -2.57 -1.67 17.63
N ASN A 224 -2.54 -2.87 18.23
CA ASN A 224 -3.16 -4.08 17.70
C ASN A 224 -4.67 -4.08 17.97
N THR A 225 -5.44 -3.42 17.11
CA THR A 225 -6.88 -3.18 17.30
C THR A 225 -7.74 -4.42 17.07
N TYR A 226 -7.30 -5.36 16.24
CA TYR A 226 -8.09 -6.57 15.95
C TYR A 226 -7.22 -7.81 15.79
N ALA A 227 -7.73 -8.96 16.23
CA ALA A 227 -7.10 -10.25 15.99
C ALA A 227 -8.14 -11.38 15.86
N SER A 228 -7.79 -12.40 15.09
CA SER A 228 -8.65 -13.56 14.82
C SER A 228 -7.84 -14.83 14.57
N LEU A 229 -8.47 -15.96 14.86
CA LEU A 229 -8.02 -17.29 14.46
C LEU A 229 -8.77 -17.73 13.22
N LYS A 230 -8.11 -18.52 12.38
CA LYS A 230 -8.78 -19.25 11.30
C LYS A 230 -8.12 -20.58 11.06
N THR A 231 -8.91 -21.63 11.17
CA THR A 231 -8.47 -23.01 10.95
C THR A 231 -9.23 -23.60 9.77
N ARG A 232 -8.53 -24.36 8.93
CA ARG A 232 -9.11 -25.13 7.83
C ARG A 232 -8.57 -26.55 7.85
N TYR A 233 -9.47 -27.51 7.66
CA TYR A 233 -9.17 -28.94 7.58
C TYR A 233 -10.26 -29.64 6.76
N ARG A 234 -10.07 -30.94 6.53
CA ARG A 234 -11.08 -31.79 5.89
C ARG A 234 -11.39 -33.00 6.76
N ILE A 235 -12.63 -33.45 6.76
CA ILE A 235 -13.08 -34.72 7.35
C ILE A 235 -13.96 -35.39 6.29
N ASP A 236 -13.72 -36.67 5.98
CA ASP A 236 -14.49 -37.44 4.99
C ASP A 236 -14.71 -36.73 3.66
N GLY A 237 -13.69 -35.98 3.20
CA GLY A 237 -13.74 -35.19 1.97
C GLY A 237 -14.42 -33.81 2.11
N GLY A 238 -15.21 -33.59 3.16
CA GLY A 238 -15.83 -32.30 3.49
C GLY A 238 -14.81 -31.22 3.87
N LYS A 239 -15.09 -29.95 3.55
CA LYS A 239 -14.22 -28.79 3.88
C LYS A 239 -14.77 -28.06 5.10
N TYR A 240 -13.98 -28.00 6.17
CA TYR A 240 -14.36 -27.32 7.41
C TYR A 240 -13.53 -26.05 7.64
N LYS A 241 -14.13 -25.07 8.30
CA LYS A 241 -13.54 -23.76 8.56
C LYS A 241 -14.04 -23.20 9.88
N ASP A 242 -13.12 -23.09 10.84
CA ASP A 242 -13.39 -22.50 12.15
C ASP A 242 -12.77 -21.10 12.19
N VAL A 243 -13.50 -20.13 12.73
CA VAL A 243 -13.07 -18.73 12.83
C VAL A 243 -13.47 -18.16 14.17
N ASP A 244 -12.48 -17.76 14.95
CA ASP A 244 -12.67 -17.06 16.22
C ASP A 244 -12.17 -15.62 16.11
N LYS A 245 -12.94 -14.68 16.63
CA LYS A 245 -12.60 -13.26 16.63
C LYS A 245 -12.35 -12.77 18.06
N HIS A 246 -11.69 -11.62 18.20
CA HIS A 246 -11.46 -10.97 19.49
C HIS A 246 -10.74 -11.91 20.47
N ILE A 247 -9.63 -12.49 20.01
CA ILE A 247 -8.68 -13.20 20.90
C ILE A 247 -7.91 -12.20 21.76
N ASN A 248 -7.24 -12.66 22.82
CA ASN A 248 -6.42 -11.82 23.68
C ASN A 248 -5.05 -11.50 23.05
N GLN A 249 -5.06 -10.74 21.94
CA GLN A 249 -3.83 -10.18 21.40
C GLN A 249 -3.27 -9.11 22.32
N ARG A 250 -1.94 -8.98 22.37
CA ARG A 250 -1.29 -7.88 23.08
C ARG A 250 -1.65 -6.58 22.38
N LYS A 251 -2.27 -5.63 23.09
CA LYS A 251 -2.85 -4.41 22.47
C LYS A 251 -1.81 -3.41 21.99
N VAL A 252 -0.69 -3.29 22.69
CA VAL A 252 0.42 -2.40 22.32
C VAL A 252 1.73 -3.20 22.26
N THR A 253 2.47 -3.06 21.17
CA THR A 253 3.82 -3.64 21.01
C THR A 253 4.80 -2.62 20.48
N PHE A 254 6.06 -2.84 20.79
CA PHE A 254 7.20 -2.08 20.29
C PHE A 254 8.05 -2.99 19.43
N ASP A 255 8.36 -2.54 18.22
CA ASP A 255 9.22 -3.22 17.28
C ASP A 255 10.41 -2.30 16.94
N ILE A 256 11.45 -2.87 16.34
CA ILE A 256 12.54 -2.13 15.70
C ILE A 256 12.44 -2.43 14.22
N MET A 257 12.41 -1.38 13.39
CA MET A 257 12.35 -1.49 11.94
C MET A 257 13.59 -0.88 11.31
N GLY A 258 14.10 -1.56 10.29
CA GLY A 258 15.13 -1.09 9.39
C GLY A 258 14.66 -1.20 7.95
N ILE A 259 14.99 -0.21 7.13
CA ILE A 259 14.79 -0.21 5.68
C ILE A 259 16.17 0.05 5.06
N LEU A 260 16.55 -0.75 4.09
CA LEU A 260 17.73 -0.56 3.26
C LEU A 260 17.24 -0.07 1.90
N GLU A 261 17.64 1.14 1.54
CA GLU A 261 17.32 1.75 0.26
C GLU A 261 18.35 1.32 -0.77
N THR A 262 17.90 0.82 -1.93
CA THR A 262 18.78 0.45 -3.04
C THR A 262 18.29 1.04 -4.36
N PRO A 263 19.09 1.06 -5.43
CA PRO A 263 18.66 1.65 -6.70
C PRO A 263 17.49 0.90 -7.37
N GLU A 264 17.27 -0.36 -7.02
CA GLU A 264 16.27 -1.23 -7.66
C GLU A 264 15.08 -1.53 -6.76
N ILE A 265 15.34 -1.88 -5.50
CA ILE A 265 14.31 -2.30 -4.56
C ILE A 265 14.73 -2.05 -3.12
N ASP A 266 13.81 -1.51 -2.33
CA ASP A 266 14.07 -1.30 -0.91
C ASP A 266 13.71 -2.56 -0.14
N LEU A 267 14.58 -2.94 0.79
CA LEU A 267 14.39 -4.11 1.63
C LEU A 267 14.10 -3.66 3.05
N TYR A 268 13.08 -4.21 3.68
CA TYR A 268 12.78 -3.90 5.08
C TYR A 268 12.87 -5.12 5.97
N LEU A 269 13.26 -4.87 7.22
CA LEU A 269 13.32 -5.83 8.31
C LEU A 269 12.63 -5.20 9.52
N LYS A 270 11.77 -5.97 10.21
CA LYS A 270 11.13 -5.52 11.44
C LYS A 270 11.13 -6.61 12.49
N TYR A 271 11.78 -6.37 13.61
CA TYR A 271 11.83 -7.29 14.74
C TYR A 271 10.88 -6.84 15.85
N SER A 272 9.97 -7.73 16.25
CA SER A 272 9.06 -7.53 17.38
C SER A 272 9.48 -8.40 18.55
N PRO A 273 10.14 -7.85 19.60
CA PRO A 273 10.53 -8.59 20.79
C PRO A 273 9.33 -8.96 21.69
N ASN A 274 8.13 -8.42 21.43
CA ASN A 274 6.97 -8.74 22.23
C ASN A 274 6.27 -10.01 21.74
N ASN A 275 5.70 -10.77 22.68
CA ASN A 275 4.76 -11.82 22.30
C ASN A 275 3.51 -11.21 21.65
N VAL A 276 3.13 -11.75 20.50
CA VAL A 276 1.96 -11.30 19.72
C VAL A 276 0.67 -11.45 20.52
N LEU A 277 0.56 -12.56 21.26
CA LEU A 277 -0.54 -12.82 22.19
C LEU A 277 -0.17 -12.34 23.59
N LYS A 278 -1.18 -11.89 24.35
CA LYS A 278 -0.99 -11.48 25.74
C LYS A 278 -0.70 -12.71 26.61
N ASP A 279 -1.58 -13.70 26.51
CA ASP A 279 -1.63 -14.92 27.30
C ASP A 279 -1.85 -16.15 26.39
N GLY A 280 -1.54 -17.35 26.90
CA GLY A 280 -1.51 -18.58 26.11
C GLY A 280 -0.23 -18.73 25.28
N VAL A 281 -0.34 -19.29 24.07
CA VAL A 281 0.80 -19.58 23.17
C VAL A 281 1.70 -18.37 23.00
N LYS A 282 3.00 -18.56 23.23
CA LYS A 282 4.02 -17.53 23.09
C LYS A 282 4.75 -17.67 21.76
N PHE A 283 4.85 -16.55 21.08
CA PHE A 283 5.72 -16.34 19.94
C PHE A 283 5.89 -14.84 19.68
N ARG A 284 7.08 -14.49 19.22
CA ARG A 284 7.51 -13.19 18.73
C ARG A 284 7.56 -13.20 17.21
N SER A 285 7.96 -12.11 16.58
CA SER A 285 8.04 -12.08 15.11
C SER A 285 9.25 -11.32 14.58
N LEU A 286 9.79 -11.82 13.48
CA LEU A 286 10.74 -11.14 12.61
C LEU A 286 10.13 -11.07 11.21
N THR A 287 9.81 -9.87 10.75
CA THR A 287 9.30 -9.65 9.39
C THR A 287 10.43 -9.20 8.48
N PHE A 288 10.48 -9.71 7.27
CA PHE A 288 11.38 -9.25 6.21
C PHE A 288 10.63 -9.20 4.88
N GLY A 289 10.97 -8.23 4.03
CA GLY A 289 10.30 -8.07 2.75
C GLY A 289 10.80 -6.86 1.97
N ILE A 290 9.93 -6.36 1.11
CA ILE A 290 10.21 -5.24 0.22
C ILE A 290 9.38 -4.02 0.63
N ALA A 291 9.96 -2.85 0.47
CA ALA A 291 9.31 -1.55 0.56
C ALA A 291 9.26 -0.95 -0.86
N LEU A 292 8.10 -0.42 -1.28
CA LEU A 292 7.81 0.04 -2.65
C LEU A 292 7.25 1.45 -2.69
#